data_AF-A0A659QYJ2-F1
#
_entry.id   AF-A0A659QYJ2-F1
#
_cell.length_a   1.000
_cell.length_b   1.000
_cell.length_c   1.000
_cell.angle_alpha   90.00
_cell.angle_beta   90.00
_cell.angle_gamma   90.00
#
_symmetry.space_group_name_H-M   'P 1'
#
loop_
_entity.id
_entity.type
_entity.pdbx_description
1 polymer ?
#
loop_
_entity_poly.entity_id
_entity_poly.type
_entity_poly.pdbx_seq_one_letter_code
_entity_poly.pdbx_strand_id
1 'polypeptide(L)' 'TPDGATTRAGGDGSRQPSQEELSIARYQGEYVAGLAVKLNG' A
#
# COMPACT_ATOMS: atom_id res chain seq x y z
N THR A 1 -5.66 0.69 -8.19
CA THR A 1 -6.81 1.36 -7.55
C THR A 1 -6.46 2.82 -7.33
N PRO A 2 -7.33 3.77 -7.67
CA PRO A 2 -7.06 5.20 -7.49
C PRO A 2 -7.04 5.63 -6.00
N ASP A 3 -7.72 4.89 -5.11
CA ASP A 3 -7.96 5.28 -3.71
C ASP A 3 -6.98 4.67 -2.67
N GLY A 4 -5.84 4.13 -3.11
CA GLY A 4 -4.81 3.55 -2.23
C GLY A 4 -4.81 2.02 -2.14
N ALA A 5 -3.75 1.48 -1.52
CA ALA A 5 -3.56 0.06 -1.24
C ALA A 5 -4.46 -0.38 -0.08
N THR A 6 -5.16 -1.48 -0.26
CA THR A 6 -6.01 -2.10 0.77
C THR A 6 -5.78 -3.61 0.75
N THR A 7 -6.07 -4.29 1.86
CA THR A 7 -6.01 -5.75 1.95
C THR A 7 -7.33 -6.30 2.50
N ARG A 8 -7.77 -7.45 1.98
CA ARG A 8 -8.97 -8.13 2.48
C ARG A 8 -8.60 -9.13 3.58
N ALA A 9 -9.08 -8.92 4.81
CA ALA A 9 -8.75 -9.79 5.95
C ALA A 9 -9.63 -11.06 6.10
N GLY A 10 -10.73 -11.20 5.34
CA GLY A 10 -11.69 -12.31 5.52
C GLY A 10 -12.66 -12.08 6.68
N GLY A 11 -13.75 -12.87 6.75
CA GLY A 11 -14.83 -12.65 7.72
C GLY A 11 -14.43 -12.87 9.19
N ASP A 12 -13.38 -13.64 9.42
CA ASP A 12 -12.75 -13.92 10.71
C ASP A 12 -11.41 -13.18 10.90
N GLY A 13 -11.00 -12.38 9.93
CA GLY A 13 -9.73 -11.65 9.95
C GLY A 13 -8.48 -12.51 9.74
N SER A 14 -8.59 -13.81 9.44
CA SER A 14 -7.44 -14.71 9.36
C SER A 14 -6.62 -14.59 8.07
N ARG A 15 -7.19 -14.00 7.01
CA ARG A 15 -6.51 -13.89 5.72
C ARG A 15 -5.36 -12.90 5.82
N GLN A 16 -4.18 -13.39 5.45
CA GLN A 16 -2.99 -12.57 5.28
C GLN A 16 -2.98 -11.85 3.93
N PRO A 17 -2.27 -10.71 3.82
CA PRO A 17 -2.13 -10.00 2.56
C PRO A 17 -1.54 -10.88 1.46
N SER A 18 -2.09 -10.80 0.25
CA SER A 18 -1.49 -11.47 -0.92
C SER A 18 -0.26 -10.70 -1.40
N GLN A 19 0.57 -11.37 -2.21
CA GLN A 19 1.74 -10.74 -2.82
C GLN A 19 1.38 -9.53 -3.69
N GLU A 20 0.21 -9.54 -4.33
CA GLU A 20 -0.31 -8.41 -5.10
C GLU A 20 -0.64 -7.22 -4.20
N GLU A 21 -1.35 -7.44 -3.09
CA GLU A 21 -1.67 -6.40 -2.11
C GLU A 21 -0.39 -5.79 -1.50
N LEU A 22 0.59 -6.62 -1.18
CA LEU A 22 1.90 -6.16 -0.67
C LEU A 22 2.69 -5.36 -1.71
N SER A 23 2.64 -5.75 -2.99
CA SER A 23 3.32 -5.02 -4.07
C SER A 23 2.76 -3.61 -4.22
N ILE A 24 1.43 -3.49 -4.23
CA ILE A 24 0.73 -2.20 -4.33
C ILE A 24 1.06 -1.33 -3.10
N ALA A 25 1.09 -1.92 -1.90
CA ALA A 25 1.44 -1.19 -0.67
C ALA A 25 2.86 -0.63 -0.69
N ARG A 26 3.84 -1.40 -1.18
CA ARG A 26 5.23 -0.93 -1.33
C ARG A 26 5.32 0.22 -2.32
N TYR A 27 4.71 0.08 -3.49
CA TYR A 27 4.69 1.13 -4.51
C TYR A 27 4.08 2.43 -3.96
N GLN A 28 2.97 2.33 -3.23
CA GLN A 28 2.36 3.51 -2.61
C GLN A 28 3.29 4.19 -1.60
N GLY A 29 4.00 3.41 -0.78
CA GLY A 29 4.98 3.94 0.17
C GLY A 29 6.12 4.68 -0.53
N GLU A 30 6.71 4.07 -1.57
CA GLU A 30 7.77 4.69 -2.37
C GLU A 30 7.32 5.99 -3.05
N TYR A 31 6.12 5.98 -3.63
CA TYR A 31 5.56 7.16 -4.29
C TYR A 31 5.37 8.33 -3.32
N VAL A 32 4.77 8.09 -2.15
CA VAL A 32 4.56 9.13 -1.13
C VAL A 32 5.88 9.62 -0.56
N ALA A 33 6.83 8.73 -0.27
CA ALA A 33 8.15 9.12 0.20
C ALA A 33 8.90 10.00 -0.82
N GLY A 34 8.85 9.64 -2.10
CA GLY A 34 9.43 10.43 -3.18
C GLY A 34 8.81 11.84 -3.29
N LEU A 35 7.48 11.94 -3.15
CA LEU A 35 6.80 13.23 -3.11
C LEU A 35 7.21 14.07 -1.89
N ALA A 36 7.28 13.46 -0.71
CA ALA A 36 7.68 14.16 0.51
C ALA A 36 9.10 14.74 0.41
N VAL A 37 10.04 13.98 -0.16
CA VAL A 37 11.40 14.47 -0.44
C VAL A 37 11.36 15.63 -1.44
N LYS A 38 10.61 15.51 -2.52
CA LYS A 38 10.51 16.59 -3.53
C LYS A 38 9.93 17.90 -2.97
N LEU A 39 9.04 17.81 -1.99
CA LEU A 39 8.37 18.99 -1.41
C LEU A 39 9.14 19.64 -0.26
N ASN A 40 10.01 18.90 0.43
CA ASN A 40 10.67 19.37 1.66
C ASN A 40 12.20 19.29 1.61
N GLY A 41 12.77 18.77 0.52
CA GLY A 41 14.21 18.65 0.28
C GLY A 41 14.77 19.68 -0.69
#